data_AF-A0A2D7IF94-F1
#
_entry.id   AF-A0A2D7IF94-F1
#
_cell.length_a   1.000
_cell.length_b   1.000
_cell.length_c   1.000
_cell.angle_alpha   90.00
_cell.angle_beta   90.00
_cell.angle_gamma   90.00
#
_symmetry.space_group_name_H-M   'P 1'
#
loop_
_entity.id
_entity.type
_entity.pdbx_description
1 polymer ?
#
loop_
_entity_poly.entity_id
_entity_poly.type
_entity_poly.pdbx_seq_one_letter_code
_entity_poly.pdbx_strand_id
1 'polypeptide(L)' 'MGESDMISFFKDLENECKNLKNELFKICWYMRGGVTYQESLALSFDDRQIIGALIKENLETTKKTGQPFF' A
#
# COMPACT_ATOMS: atom_id res chain seq x y z
N MET A 1 -10.60 -1.49 -30.94
CA MET A 1 -11.12 -1.09 -29.62
C MET A 1 -12.40 -0.33 -29.85
N GLY A 2 -13.52 -0.85 -29.37
CA GLY A 2 -14.76 -0.07 -29.30
C GLY A 2 -14.63 1.03 -28.24
N GLU A 3 -15.51 2.03 -28.29
CA GLU A 3 -15.56 3.12 -27.29
C GLU A 3 -15.70 2.58 -25.86
N SER A 4 -16.51 1.54 -25.68
CA SER A 4 -16.66 0.84 -24.39
C SER A 4 -15.34 0.26 -23.86
N ASP A 5 -14.52 -0.35 -24.73
CA ASP A 5 -13.24 -0.96 -24.35
C ASP A 5 -12.23 0.10 -23.92
N MET A 6 -12.28 1.28 -24.56
CA MET A 6 -11.43 2.41 -24.19
C MET A 6 -11.81 2.97 -22.81
N ILE A 7 -13.12 3.10 -22.54
CA ILE A 7 -13.62 3.58 -21.24
C ILE A 7 -13.27 2.61 -20.12
N SER A 8 -13.38 1.29 -20.33
CA SER A 8 -12.97 0.30 -19.32
C SER A 8 -11.48 0.38 -19.05
N PHE A 9 -10.66 0.46 -20.10
CA PHE A 9 -9.21 0.58 -19.97
C PHE A 9 -8.80 1.81 -19.13
N PHE A 10 -9.39 2.98 -19.37
CA PHE A 10 -9.09 4.17 -18.56
C PHE A 10 -9.53 4.03 -17.10
N LYS A 11 -10.67 3.38 -16.84
CA LYS A 11 -11.12 3.11 -15.46
C LYS A 11 -10.15 2.18 -14.74
N ASP A 12 -9.62 1.18 -15.42
CA ASP A 12 -8.66 0.25 -14.83
C ASP A 12 -7.35 0.96 -14.47
N LEU A 13 -6.83 1.81 -15.36
CA LEU A 13 -5.65 2.64 -15.06
C LEU A 13 -5.87 3.60 -13.87
N GLU A 14 -7.06 4.21 -13.77
CA GLU A 14 -7.40 5.06 -12.64
C GLU A 14 -7.47 4.27 -11.32
N ASN A 15 -8.02 3.05 -11.37
CA ASN A 15 -8.07 2.14 -10.23
C ASN A 15 -6.69 1.67 -9.80
N GLU A 16 -5.79 1.37 -10.75
CA GLU A 16 -4.39 1.04 -10.45
C GLU A 16 -3.69 2.18 -9.71
N CYS A 17 -3.87 3.43 -10.17
CA CYS A 17 -3.32 4.60 -9.50
C CYS A 17 -3.88 4.78 -8.08
N LYS A 18 -5.18 4.54 -7.87
CA LYS A 18 -5.83 4.60 -6.55
C LYS A 18 -5.32 3.49 -5.63
N ASN A 19 -5.14 2.29 -6.15
CA ASN A 19 -4.62 1.14 -5.41
C ASN A 19 -3.17 1.38 -4.95
N LEU A 20 -2.32 1.92 -5.83
CA LEU A 20 -0.95 2.29 -5.49
C LEU A 20 -0.94 3.33 -4.35
N LYS A 21 -1.72 4.41 -4.47
CA LYS A 21 -1.80 5.42 -3.41
C LYS A 21 -2.28 4.84 -2.08
N ASN A 22 -3.29 3.96 -2.11
CA ASN A 22 -3.80 3.29 -0.92
C ASN A 22 -2.71 2.44 -0.24
N GLU A 23 -1.94 1.69 -1.03
CA GLU A 23 -0.80 0.92 -0.54
C GLU A 23 0.25 1.82 0.14
N LEU A 24 0.64 2.93 -0.49
CA LEU A 24 1.60 3.89 0.07
C LEU A 24 1.11 4.50 1.38
N PHE A 25 -0.17 4.88 1.47
CA PHE A 25 -0.74 5.42 2.71
C PHE A 25 -0.79 4.38 3.82
N LYS A 26 -1.10 3.12 3.51
CA LYS A 26 -1.02 2.01 4.47
C LYS A 26 0.40 1.83 4.99
N ILE A 27 1.40 1.89 4.11
CA ILE A 27 2.81 1.86 4.52
C ILE A 27 3.10 2.99 5.49
N CYS A 28 2.79 4.23 5.14
CA CYS A 28 3.04 5.39 6.01
C CYS A 28 2.35 5.25 7.38
N TRP A 29 1.09 4.80 7.38
CA TRP A 29 0.30 4.60 8.60
C TRP A 29 0.89 3.51 9.50
N TYR A 30 1.12 2.32 8.95
CA TYR A 30 1.59 1.16 9.73
C TYR A 30 3.04 1.31 10.18
N MET A 31 3.85 2.07 9.45
CA MET A 31 5.21 2.43 9.88
C MET A 31 5.23 3.56 10.91
N ARG A 32 4.06 4.05 11.37
CA ARG A 32 3.90 5.05 12.43
C ARG A 32 4.72 6.33 12.19
N GLY A 33 4.82 6.77 10.92
CA GLY A 33 5.62 7.94 10.53
C GLY A 33 7.11 7.68 10.30
N GLY A 34 7.58 6.42 10.40
CA GLY A 34 8.94 6.04 10.01
C GLY A 34 9.19 6.08 8.49
N VAL A 35 8.13 6.23 7.69
CA VAL A 35 8.18 6.53 6.26
C VAL A 35 7.18 7.65 5.99
N THR A 36 7.65 8.77 5.45
CA THR A 36 6.79 9.86 4.99
C THR A 36 6.16 9.53 3.64
N TYR A 37 5.04 10.18 3.31
CA TYR A 37 4.42 10.01 1.99
C TYR A 37 5.41 10.34 0.86
N GLN A 38 6.24 11.36 1.01
CA GLN A 38 7.22 11.75 0.01
C GLN A 38 8.28 10.67 -0.23
N GLU A 39 8.79 10.06 0.85
CA GLU A 39 9.74 8.94 0.75
C GLU A 39 9.07 7.70 0.14
N SER A 40 7.80 7.45 0.48
CA SER A 40 7.05 6.32 -0.05
C SER A 40 6.90 6.36 -1.58
N LEU A 41 6.89 7.55 -2.19
CA LEU A 41 6.81 7.73 -3.64
C LEU A 41 8.10 7.30 -4.36
N ALA A 42 9.22 7.21 -3.65
CA ALA A 42 10.51 6.76 -4.20
C ALA A 42 10.75 5.25 -4.04
N LEU A 43 9.84 4.52 -3.37
CA LEU A 43 9.96 3.08 -3.16
C LEU A 43 9.74 2.32 -4.46
N SER A 44 10.61 1.34 -4.72
CA SER A 44 10.38 0.36 -5.78
C SER A 44 9.24 -0.59 -5.41
N PHE A 45 8.76 -1.38 -6.37
CA PHE A 45 7.79 -2.43 -6.10
C PHE A 45 8.32 -3.43 -5.05
N ASP A 46 9.58 -3.85 -5.18
CA ASP A 46 10.21 -4.81 -4.28
C ASP A 46 10.33 -4.26 -2.85
N ASP A 47 10.70 -2.98 -2.70
CA ASP A 47 10.75 -2.33 -1.38
C ASP A 47 9.38 -2.36 -0.70
N ARG A 48 8.31 -2.06 -1.45
CA ARG A 48 6.94 -2.09 -0.94
C ARG A 48 6.51 -3.50 -0.53
N GLN A 49 6.94 -4.53 -1.25
CA GLN A 49 6.67 -5.92 -0.87
C GLN A 49 7.36 -6.29 0.45
N ILE A 50 8.64 -5.93 0.61
CA ILE A 50 9.39 -6.19 1.84
C ILE A 50 8.75 -5.48 3.04
N ILE A 51 8.40 -4.19 2.88
CA ILE A 51 7.73 -3.42 3.92
C ILE A 51 6.35 -4.01 4.24
N GLY A 52 5.60 -4.44 3.23
CA GLY A 52 4.32 -5.13 3.42
C GLY A 52 4.43 -6.41 4.25
N ALA A 53 5.48 -7.20 4.04
CA ALA A 53 5.76 -8.39 4.84
C ALA A 53 6.07 -8.04 6.30
N LEU A 54 6.90 -7.01 6.54
CA LEU A 54 7.22 -6.50 7.88
C LEU A 54 5.95 -6.03 8.63
N ILE A 55 5.08 -5.28 7.95
CA ILE A 55 3.81 -4.83 8.52
C ILE A 55 2.95 -6.02 8.94
N LYS A 56 2.87 -7.06 8.10
CA LYS A 56 2.11 -8.27 8.39
C LYS A 56 2.65 -9.01 9.63
N GLU A 57 3.97 -9.16 9.73
CA GLU A 57 4.62 -9.78 10.89
C GLU A 57 4.34 -9.00 12.18
N ASN A 58 4.38 -7.67 12.13
CA ASN A 58 4.07 -6.81 13.27
C ASN A 58 2.59 -6.95 13.70
N LEU A 59 1.66 -7.03 12.75
CA LEU A 59 0.24 -7.28 13.01
C LEU A 59 0.02 -8.64 13.66
N GLU A 60 0.68 -9.69 13.17
CA GLU A 60 0.61 -11.03 13.73
C GLU A 60 1.21 -11.11 15.14
N THR A 61 2.35 -10.46 15.37
CA THR A 61 2.99 -10.37 16.69
C THR A 61 2.06 -9.68 17.67
N THR A 62 1.50 -8.53 17.31
CA THR A 62 0.58 -7.77 18.15
C THR A 62 -0.65 -8.58 18.56
N LYS A 63 -1.21 -9.35 17.61
CA LYS A 63 -2.31 -10.30 17.87
C LYS A 63 -1.88 -11.40 18.85
N LYS A 64 -0.71 -12.01 18.65
CA LYS A 64 -0.20 -13.10 19.51
C LYS A 64 0.12 -12.63 20.93
N THR A 65 0.64 -11.42 21.09
CA THR A 65 1.02 -10.86 22.39
C THR A 65 -0.16 -10.19 23.12
N GLY A 66 -1.32 -10.05 22.47
CA GLY A 66 -2.47 -9.35 23.02
C GLY A 66 -2.22 -7.85 23.22
N GLN A 67 -1.23 -7.29 22.54
CA GLN A 67 -0.95 -5.86 22.65
C GLN A 67 -1.98 -5.07 21.82
N PRO A 68 -2.36 -3.86 22.25
CA PRO A 68 -3.19 -3.00 21.44
C PRO A 68 -2.48 -2.62 20.13
N PHE A 69 -3.17 -2.76 19.00
CA PHE A 69 -2.72 -2.23 17.72
C PHE A 69 -3.46 -0.92 17.44
N PHE A 70 -2.74 0.19 17.50
CA PHE A 70 -3.20 1.51 17.03
C PHE A 70 -2.51 1.91 15.72
#